data_AF-A0A9X1HZ62-F1
#
_entry.id   AF-A0A9X1HZ62-F1
#
_cell.length_a   1.000
_cell.length_b   1.000
_cell.length_c   1.000
_cell.angle_alpha   90.00
_cell.angle_beta   90.00
_cell.angle_gamma   90.00
#
_symmetry.space_group_name_H-M   'P 1'
#
loop_
_entity.id
_entity.type
_entity.pdbx_description
1 polymer ?
#
loop_
_entity_poly.entity_id
_entity_poly.type
_entity_poly.pdbx_seq_one_letter_code
_entity_poly.pdbx_strand_id
1 'polypeptide(L)'
;MKNLKYIIGILLLALISFSCEEENYELGDIVAPSNIEVSYTIQGQDTSDPELEYGDGTGYVDFVVTADNAISYKINYGDGTSEVVPTGEVTKRYSLPDANTYTVIVTAIGVTGTSSTMSLDITVYSSFSDVEVVEFLAGDNAGDSKTWYWAANQAAHIGLGPVEDDYGNGEFAWPAWWNAIGPWDEEKYCMYTNEFVFTRLDEDGTMTFEQSVGPAFVPGTYAAKIGIDGDVCHDETVVTSMFGVKNVSFAPSSSKAALEGSYNDEPYRGTEFTIADDGFMGWYVGASSYDIISVTDEELIVRIIENGNDYTWYQVFTSTKPVEGVIDADYEFETLVWSDEFDTDGAPNPDNWTYDLGDGGWGNGESQTYTSDADNVIVDGGYLKITAKSDGNGGYTSARLKSQGLQSFGYARVEVSAKLPSAQGTWPAIWMLGDSFSTVGWPHCGEMDIMEQTGADKDRVLGTVHWFDDGTNANASYGESTDITNASSEFHLYTIEYTESAIKIYLDDVQYYELTNNSSLPFNDPFFIILNIAMGGTLGGTIDSGFTEDTMEIDYVRVYQ
;
A
#
# COMPACT_ATOMS: atom_id res chain seq x y z
N MET A 1 -82.39 -24.59 42.42
CA MET A 1 -81.29 -23.69 42.86
C MET A 1 -81.24 -22.47 41.95
N LYS A 2 -81.84 -21.36 42.40
CA LYS A 2 -81.99 -20.08 41.67
C LYS A 2 -80.76 -19.16 41.78
N ASN A 3 -79.57 -19.74 42.03
CA ASN A 3 -78.38 -18.97 42.43
C ASN A 3 -77.23 -18.99 41.41
N LEU A 4 -77.47 -19.44 40.16
CA LEU A 4 -76.41 -19.44 39.12
C LEU A 4 -76.47 -18.21 38.19
N LYS A 5 -77.60 -17.50 38.14
CA LYS A 5 -77.75 -16.29 37.30
C LYS A 5 -77.12 -15.03 37.92
N TYR A 6 -76.92 -15.01 39.23
CA TYR A 6 -76.32 -13.85 39.93
C TYR A 6 -74.78 -13.90 39.99
N ILE A 7 -74.16 -15.06 39.74
CA ILE A 7 -72.70 -15.19 39.73
C ILE A 7 -72.11 -14.74 38.38
N ILE A 8 -72.81 -15.00 37.26
CA ILE A 8 -72.39 -14.53 35.93
C ILE A 8 -72.58 -13.00 35.77
N GLY A 9 -73.59 -12.42 36.43
CA GLY A 9 -73.81 -10.96 36.42
C GLY A 9 -72.79 -10.17 37.23
N ILE A 10 -72.22 -10.74 38.30
CA ILE A 10 -71.17 -10.09 39.09
C ILE A 10 -69.78 -10.31 38.45
N LEU A 11 -69.56 -11.42 37.73
CA LEU A 11 -68.33 -11.62 36.96
C LEU A 11 -68.26 -10.76 35.69
N LEU A 12 -69.40 -10.45 35.05
CA LEU A 12 -69.43 -9.53 33.90
C LEU A 12 -69.33 -8.04 34.27
N LEU A 13 -69.57 -7.68 35.53
CA LEU A 13 -69.43 -6.30 36.03
C LEU A 13 -68.05 -6.02 36.65
N ALA A 14 -67.26 -7.06 36.94
CA ALA A 14 -65.91 -6.96 37.48
C ALA A 14 -64.80 -6.94 36.40
N LEU A 15 -65.17 -7.01 35.11
CA LEU A 15 -64.25 -7.07 33.97
C LEU A 15 -64.11 -5.74 33.19
N ILE A 16 -64.57 -4.61 33.75
CA ILE A 16 -64.51 -3.28 33.08
C ILE A 16 -63.85 -2.21 33.98
N SER A 17 -62.86 -2.58 34.79
CA SER A 17 -62.11 -1.58 35.58
C SER A 17 -60.63 -1.92 35.77
N PHE A 18 -60.01 -2.52 34.75
CA PHE A 18 -58.62 -2.20 34.45
C PHE A 18 -58.67 -1.20 33.30
N SER A 19 -58.85 0.07 33.65
CA SER A 19 -58.35 1.14 32.80
C SER A 19 -56.87 0.85 32.64
N CYS A 20 -56.42 0.58 31.41
CA CYS A 20 -55.06 0.98 31.08
C CYS A 20 -55.01 2.48 31.40
N GLU A 21 -54.19 2.90 32.35
CA GLU A 21 -53.61 4.22 32.20
C GLU A 21 -52.81 4.13 30.90
N GLU A 22 -53.35 4.69 29.82
CA GLU A 22 -52.46 5.17 28.77
C GLU A 22 -51.59 6.21 29.47
N GLU A 23 -50.29 5.91 29.63
CA GLU A 23 -49.32 6.96 29.93
C GLU A 23 -49.40 7.97 28.79
N ASN A 24 -50.19 9.01 28.97
CA ASN A 24 -50.15 10.19 28.13
C ASN A 24 -48.79 10.83 28.34
N TYR A 25 -47.86 10.54 27.45
CA TYR A 25 -46.64 11.34 27.32
C TYR A 25 -47.03 12.71 26.78
N GLU A 26 -47.38 13.63 27.70
CA GLU A 26 -47.47 15.04 27.36
C GLU A 26 -46.04 15.55 27.14
N LEU A 27 -45.71 15.87 25.88
CA LEU A 27 -44.54 16.69 25.59
C LEU A 27 -44.75 18.02 26.36
N GLY A 28 -43.81 18.36 27.24
CA GLY A 28 -43.79 19.68 27.88
C GLY A 28 -43.76 20.81 26.85
N ASP A 29 -43.88 22.05 27.32
CA ASP A 29 -43.92 23.21 26.44
C ASP A 29 -42.74 23.20 25.44
N ILE A 30 -43.05 23.39 24.15
CA ILE A 30 -42.07 23.50 23.08
C ILE A 30 -41.43 24.88 23.19
N VAL A 31 -40.30 24.95 23.89
CA VAL A 31 -39.52 26.17 24.11
C VAL A 31 -38.21 26.05 23.35
N ALA A 32 -37.98 26.94 22.39
CA ALA A 32 -36.69 27.02 21.69
C ALA A 32 -35.58 27.44 22.66
N PRO A 33 -34.35 26.93 22.51
CA PRO A 33 -33.25 27.35 23.35
C PRO A 33 -33.04 28.87 23.33
N SER A 34 -32.60 29.45 24.44
CA SER A 34 -32.37 30.90 24.55
C SER A 34 -31.15 31.20 25.41
N ASN A 35 -30.70 32.47 25.42
CA ASN A 35 -29.57 32.92 26.23
C ASN A 35 -28.31 32.07 25.97
N ILE A 36 -27.97 31.88 24.69
CA ILE A 36 -26.75 31.19 24.33
C ILE A 36 -25.57 32.06 24.78
N GLU A 37 -24.72 31.50 25.62
CA GLU A 37 -23.46 32.09 26.05
C GLU A 37 -22.32 31.16 25.61
N VAL A 38 -21.31 31.73 24.96
CA VAL A 38 -20.11 31.02 24.57
C VAL A 38 -18.93 31.72 25.19
N SER A 39 -18.13 30.96 25.93
CA SER A 39 -16.82 31.38 26.41
C SER A 39 -15.75 30.46 25.83
N TYR A 40 -14.55 31.00 25.65
CA TYR A 40 -13.43 30.25 25.12
C TYR A 40 -12.13 30.65 25.82
N THR A 41 -11.19 29.72 25.87
CA THR A 41 -9.81 29.95 26.32
C THR A 41 -8.85 29.45 25.26
N ILE A 42 -8.03 30.35 24.72
CA ILE A 42 -6.95 29.97 23.81
C ILE A 42 -5.73 29.56 24.64
N GLN A 43 -5.22 28.36 24.41
CA GLN A 43 -4.09 27.81 25.16
C GLN A 43 -2.84 28.70 24.99
N GLY A 44 -2.20 29.01 26.11
CA GLY A 44 -1.01 29.86 26.16
C GLY A 44 -1.22 31.34 25.80
N GLN A 45 -2.46 31.81 25.64
CA GLN A 45 -2.74 33.20 25.32
C GLN A 45 -2.38 34.16 26.45
N ASP A 46 -1.61 35.20 26.13
CA ASP A 46 -1.35 36.34 27.00
C ASP A 46 -1.52 37.66 26.23
N THR A 47 -2.68 38.30 26.40
CA THR A 47 -2.99 39.59 25.73
C THR A 47 -2.08 40.76 26.12
N SER A 48 -1.20 40.58 27.12
CA SER A 48 -0.18 41.57 27.49
C SER A 48 1.15 41.37 26.76
N ASP A 49 1.34 40.21 26.12
CA ASP A 49 2.50 39.87 25.30
C ASP A 49 2.08 39.81 23.81
N PRO A 50 2.59 40.70 22.94
CA PRO A 50 2.27 40.68 21.52
C PRO A 50 2.58 39.36 20.80
N GLU A 51 3.52 38.55 21.30
CA GLU A 51 3.86 37.26 20.69
C GLU A 51 2.88 36.14 21.08
N LEU A 52 2.12 36.32 22.18
CA LEU A 52 1.15 35.35 22.69
C LEU A 52 -0.29 35.88 22.61
N GLU A 53 -0.52 36.99 21.91
CA GLU A 53 -1.84 37.64 21.79
C GLU A 53 -2.91 36.67 21.28
N TYR A 54 -2.52 35.70 20.44
CA TYR A 54 -3.40 34.71 19.81
C TYR A 54 -3.07 33.26 20.20
N GLY A 55 -2.32 33.04 21.28
CA GLY A 55 -1.94 31.70 21.78
C GLY A 55 -0.45 31.37 21.66
N ASP A 56 -0.06 30.21 22.19
CA ASP A 56 1.33 29.71 22.20
C ASP A 56 1.76 28.96 20.92
N GLY A 57 0.92 28.99 19.88
CA GLY A 57 1.17 28.27 18.62
C GLY A 57 0.68 26.82 18.62
N THR A 58 0.19 26.29 19.75
CA THR A 58 -0.42 24.95 19.77
C THR A 58 -1.74 24.90 18.99
N GLY A 59 -2.44 26.04 18.89
CA GLY A 59 -3.72 26.18 18.22
C GLY A 59 -4.93 25.66 19.01
N TYR A 60 -4.75 25.19 20.24
CA TYR A 60 -5.85 24.66 21.05
C TYR A 60 -6.73 25.77 21.65
N VAL A 61 -8.03 25.56 21.57
CA VAL A 61 -9.08 26.43 22.11
C VAL A 61 -10.09 25.58 22.86
N ASP A 62 -10.26 25.87 24.14
CA ASP A 62 -11.27 25.24 24.99
C ASP A 62 -12.56 26.08 24.91
N PHE A 63 -13.64 25.50 24.41
CA PHE A 63 -14.96 26.12 24.33
C PHE A 63 -15.87 25.62 25.46
N VAL A 64 -16.60 26.56 26.05
CA VAL A 64 -17.71 26.27 26.97
C VAL A 64 -18.95 27.02 26.50
N VAL A 65 -19.97 26.26 26.15
CA VAL A 65 -21.25 26.70 25.61
C VAL A 65 -22.36 26.39 26.59
N THR A 66 -23.20 27.38 26.87
CA THR A 66 -24.41 27.19 27.67
C THR A 66 -25.61 27.85 26.99
N ALA A 67 -26.79 27.27 27.15
CA ALA A 67 -28.06 27.89 26.76
C ALA A 67 -29.20 27.34 27.62
N ASP A 68 -30.21 28.17 27.87
CA ASP A 68 -31.45 27.73 28.51
C ASP A 68 -32.22 26.80 27.56
N ASN A 69 -32.79 25.71 28.12
CA ASN A 69 -33.60 24.72 27.40
C ASN A 69 -32.90 23.99 26.24
N ALA A 70 -31.56 23.99 26.21
CA ALA A 70 -30.78 23.17 25.30
C ALA A 70 -30.51 21.77 25.88
N ILE A 71 -30.47 20.77 24.99
CA ILE A 71 -30.09 19.38 25.29
C ILE A 71 -28.77 18.99 24.62
N SER A 72 -28.34 19.72 23.60
CA SER A 72 -27.04 19.57 22.93
C SER A 72 -26.70 20.84 22.14
N TYR A 73 -25.46 20.92 21.66
CA TYR A 73 -24.96 22.01 20.86
C TYR A 73 -24.29 21.48 19.60
N LYS A 74 -24.57 22.07 18.43
CA LYS A 74 -23.76 21.88 17.23
C LYS A 74 -22.85 23.09 17.06
N ILE A 75 -21.54 22.87 17.02
CA ILE A 75 -20.54 23.93 16.86
C ILE A 75 -19.91 23.76 15.48
N ASN A 76 -19.97 24.78 14.64
CA ASN A 76 -19.16 24.91 13.43
C ASN A 76 -17.98 25.84 13.75
N TYR A 77 -16.77 25.36 13.55
CA TYR A 77 -15.56 26.03 14.05
C TYR A 77 -15.02 27.11 13.10
N GLY A 78 -15.62 27.30 11.93
CA GLY A 78 -15.20 28.29 10.93
C GLY A 78 -14.02 27.86 10.05
N ASP A 79 -13.47 26.67 10.28
CA ASP A 79 -12.38 26.04 9.51
C ASP A 79 -12.88 24.92 8.58
N GLY A 80 -14.21 24.76 8.44
CA GLY A 80 -14.86 23.67 7.70
C GLY A 80 -15.18 22.44 8.54
N THR A 81 -14.79 22.40 9.82
CA THR A 81 -15.14 21.30 10.73
C THR A 81 -16.33 21.66 11.63
N SER A 82 -17.10 20.66 12.05
CA SER A 82 -18.20 20.84 13.01
C SER A 82 -18.42 19.61 13.87
N GLU A 83 -18.96 19.81 15.08
CA GLU A 83 -19.18 18.73 16.04
C GLU A 83 -20.49 18.94 16.81
N VAL A 84 -21.13 17.86 17.24
CA VAL A 84 -22.28 17.88 18.15
C VAL A 84 -21.81 17.52 19.57
N VAL A 85 -21.88 18.48 20.49
CA VAL A 85 -21.38 18.37 21.86
C VAL A 85 -22.56 18.35 22.84
N PRO A 86 -22.81 17.24 23.56
CA PRO A 86 -23.93 17.15 24.50
C PRO A 86 -23.75 18.01 25.77
N THR A 87 -22.51 18.14 26.26
CA THR A 87 -22.19 18.82 27.52
C THR A 87 -21.98 20.32 27.36
N GLY A 88 -21.73 20.78 26.13
CA GLY A 88 -21.32 22.15 25.82
C GLY A 88 -19.84 22.45 26.11
N GLU A 89 -19.06 21.48 26.59
CA GLU A 89 -17.62 21.62 26.81
C GLU A 89 -16.86 20.82 25.76
N VAL A 90 -15.95 21.46 25.02
CA VAL A 90 -15.14 20.81 23.99
C VAL A 90 -13.82 21.54 23.77
N THR A 91 -12.76 20.79 23.48
CA THR A 91 -11.46 21.34 23.06
C THR A 91 -11.30 21.14 21.57
N LYS A 92 -10.97 22.21 20.84
CA LYS A 92 -10.72 22.20 19.39
C LYS A 92 -9.31 22.71 19.11
N ARG A 93 -8.62 22.11 18.15
CA ARG A 93 -7.35 22.62 17.64
C ARG A 93 -7.54 23.29 16.27
N TYR A 94 -6.97 24.48 16.12
CA TYR A 94 -6.83 25.18 14.84
C TYR A 94 -5.41 25.00 14.31
N SER A 95 -5.30 24.59 13.06
CA SER A 95 -4.03 24.10 12.52
C SER A 95 -3.54 24.86 11.29
N LEU A 96 -4.29 25.87 10.84
CA LEU A 96 -3.82 26.74 9.76
C LEU A 96 -2.64 27.57 10.28
N PRO A 97 -1.47 27.54 9.62
CA PRO A 97 -0.30 28.28 10.08
C PRO A 97 -0.59 29.77 10.22
N ASP A 98 0.10 30.41 11.16
CA ASP A 98 -0.05 31.82 11.51
C ASP A 98 -1.38 32.15 12.22
N ALA A 99 -1.60 33.44 12.47
CA ALA A 99 -2.77 33.93 13.18
C ALA A 99 -3.95 34.08 12.22
N ASN A 100 -4.94 33.21 12.37
CA ASN A 100 -6.11 33.17 11.50
C ASN A 100 -7.39 33.48 12.29
N THR A 101 -8.35 34.15 11.64
CA THR A 101 -9.64 34.51 12.25
C THR A 101 -10.74 33.60 11.74
N TYR A 102 -11.49 33.00 12.67
CA TYR A 102 -12.53 32.02 12.40
C TYR A 102 -13.87 32.52 12.93
N THR A 103 -14.91 32.41 12.11
CA THR A 103 -16.29 32.67 12.54
C THR A 103 -16.90 31.37 13.07
N VAL A 104 -16.92 31.23 14.39
CA VAL A 104 -17.52 30.09 15.08
C VAL A 104 -19.03 30.28 15.17
N ILE A 105 -19.79 29.28 14.75
CA ILE A 105 -21.26 29.28 14.77
C ILE A 105 -21.74 28.18 15.71
N VAL A 106 -22.46 28.57 16.77
CA VAL A 106 -23.01 27.65 17.76
C VAL A 106 -24.52 27.58 17.60
N THR A 107 -25.04 26.38 17.38
CA THR A 107 -26.48 26.08 17.33
C THR A 107 -26.87 25.28 18.55
N ALA A 108 -27.58 25.91 19.49
CA ALA A 108 -28.18 25.24 20.63
C ALA A 108 -29.45 24.50 20.18
N ILE A 109 -29.55 23.21 20.51
CA ILE A 109 -30.66 22.34 20.11
C ILE A 109 -31.45 21.98 21.36
N GLY A 110 -32.74 22.26 21.34
CA GLY A 110 -33.69 21.97 22.41
C GLY A 110 -34.54 20.76 22.14
N VAL A 111 -35.49 20.49 23.03
CA VAL A 111 -36.46 19.41 22.85
C VAL A 111 -37.22 19.58 21.54
N THR A 112 -37.58 18.45 20.90
CA THR A 112 -38.31 18.40 19.62
C THR A 112 -37.59 19.03 18.42
N GLY A 113 -36.28 19.28 18.53
CA GLY A 113 -35.46 19.81 17.42
C GLY A 113 -35.59 21.32 17.21
N THR A 114 -36.18 22.04 18.18
CA THR A 114 -36.13 23.52 18.18
C THR A 114 -34.68 23.98 18.34
N SER A 115 -34.30 25.07 17.67
CA SER A 115 -32.93 25.55 17.75
C SER A 115 -32.83 27.08 17.75
N SER A 116 -31.73 27.54 18.32
CA SER A 116 -31.29 28.94 18.27
C SER A 116 -29.79 28.96 17.97
N THR A 117 -29.32 30.02 17.30
CA THR A 117 -27.93 30.12 16.84
C THR A 117 -27.30 31.43 17.29
N MET A 118 -26.01 31.39 17.60
CA MET A 118 -25.15 32.57 17.73
C MET A 118 -23.84 32.37 16.97
N SER A 119 -23.16 33.47 16.66
CA SER A 119 -21.84 33.42 16.05
C SER A 119 -20.88 34.38 16.75
N LEU A 120 -19.59 34.04 16.76
CA LEU A 120 -18.53 34.90 17.27
C LEU A 120 -17.24 34.67 16.47
N ASP A 121 -16.40 35.69 16.40
CA ASP A 121 -15.09 35.57 15.75
C ASP A 121 -14.01 35.35 16.81
N ILE A 122 -13.10 34.41 16.55
CA ILE A 122 -11.87 34.21 17.32
C ILE A 122 -10.66 34.27 16.40
N THR A 123 -9.53 34.73 16.93
CA THR A 123 -8.24 34.72 16.23
C THR A 123 -7.29 33.78 16.97
N VAL A 124 -6.75 32.79 16.28
CA VAL A 124 -5.92 31.73 16.86
C VAL A 124 -4.62 31.61 16.08
N TYR A 125 -3.48 31.54 16.78
CA TYR A 125 -2.16 31.29 16.21
C TYR A 125 -1.83 29.80 16.26
N SER A 126 -1.43 29.24 15.10
CA SER A 126 -0.85 27.90 14.99
C SER A 126 0.55 27.98 14.39
N SER A 127 1.51 27.28 14.99
CA SER A 127 2.91 27.28 14.52
C SER A 127 3.30 26.00 13.78
N PHE A 128 2.39 25.06 13.60
CA PHE A 128 2.69 23.80 12.93
C PHE A 128 2.68 23.96 11.42
N SER A 129 3.71 23.42 10.77
CA SER A 129 3.79 23.28 9.32
C SER A 129 4.60 22.03 8.99
N ASP A 130 4.14 21.28 8.00
CA ASP A 130 4.82 20.12 7.44
C ASP A 130 4.76 20.21 5.91
N VAL A 131 5.54 21.15 5.35
CA VAL A 131 5.52 21.47 3.92
C VAL A 131 5.92 20.27 3.05
N GLU A 132 6.81 19.41 3.55
CA GLU A 132 7.27 18.22 2.83
C GLU A 132 6.11 17.24 2.56
N VAL A 133 5.16 17.10 3.49
CA VAL A 133 3.93 16.31 3.23
C VAL A 133 3.12 16.92 2.10
N VAL A 134 3.00 18.25 2.07
CA VAL A 134 2.25 18.94 1.01
C VAL A 134 2.91 18.71 -0.34
N GLU A 135 4.24 18.77 -0.38
CA GLU A 135 5.05 18.50 -1.57
C GLU A 135 4.84 17.06 -2.05
N PHE A 136 4.93 16.06 -1.15
CA PHE A 136 4.65 14.68 -1.53
C PHE A 136 3.20 14.45 -1.96
N LEU A 137 2.22 15.04 -1.27
CA LEU A 137 0.81 14.78 -1.55
C LEU A 137 0.32 15.45 -2.83
N ALA A 138 0.86 16.60 -3.24
CA ALA A 138 0.32 17.40 -4.34
C ALA A 138 1.38 17.95 -5.32
N GLY A 139 2.62 18.17 -4.88
CA GLY A 139 3.73 18.71 -5.68
C GLY A 139 4.34 20.00 -5.10
N ASP A 140 5.45 20.41 -5.72
CA ASP A 140 6.32 21.48 -5.21
C ASP A 140 5.71 22.89 -5.33
N ASN A 141 4.80 23.10 -6.28
CA ASN A 141 4.34 24.44 -6.65
C ASN A 141 2.85 24.64 -6.37
N ALA A 142 2.47 25.89 -6.12
CA ALA A 142 1.06 26.28 -6.06
C ALA A 142 0.35 25.94 -7.39
N GLY A 143 -0.76 25.21 -7.29
CA GLY A 143 -1.51 24.68 -8.43
C GLY A 143 -1.09 23.29 -8.88
N ASP A 144 -0.01 22.72 -8.34
CA ASP A 144 0.33 21.32 -8.58
C ASP A 144 -0.73 20.42 -7.93
N SER A 145 -1.00 19.30 -8.61
CA SER A 145 -1.95 18.30 -8.16
C SER A 145 -1.40 16.91 -8.41
N LYS A 146 -1.64 15.99 -7.47
CA LYS A 146 -1.29 14.58 -7.61
C LYS A 146 -2.52 13.73 -7.30
N THR A 147 -2.71 12.70 -8.12
CA THR A 147 -3.80 11.72 -7.95
C THR A 147 -3.25 10.49 -7.25
N TRP A 148 -3.95 10.07 -6.22
CA TRP A 148 -3.69 8.87 -5.46
C TRP A 148 -4.77 7.83 -5.72
N TYR A 149 -4.37 6.57 -5.68
CA TYR A 149 -5.19 5.39 -5.91
C TYR A 149 -5.01 4.44 -4.73
N TRP A 150 -6.00 3.58 -4.48
CA TRP A 150 -5.75 2.41 -3.63
C TRP A 150 -4.57 1.62 -4.20
N ALA A 151 -3.63 1.17 -3.35
CA ALA A 151 -2.54 0.26 -3.74
C ALA A 151 -3.07 -1.17 -3.95
N ALA A 152 -4.03 -1.32 -4.87
CA ALA A 152 -4.80 -2.54 -5.07
C ALA A 152 -3.94 -3.72 -5.56
N ASN A 153 -2.78 -3.46 -6.14
CA ASN A 153 -1.78 -4.44 -6.56
C ASN A 153 -0.91 -4.96 -5.41
N GLN A 154 -1.00 -4.38 -4.21
CA GLN A 154 -0.22 -4.79 -3.04
C GLN A 154 -1.07 -5.63 -2.08
N ALA A 155 -0.46 -6.60 -1.41
CA ALA A 155 -1.09 -7.28 -0.28
C ALA A 155 -1.18 -6.32 0.92
N ALA A 156 -2.09 -6.59 1.86
CA ALA A 156 -2.22 -5.83 3.11
C ALA A 156 -2.47 -4.31 2.95
N HIS A 157 -2.86 -3.82 1.76
CA HIS A 157 -3.14 -2.41 1.49
C HIS A 157 -4.33 -1.85 2.31
N ILE A 158 -5.10 -2.71 2.96
CA ILE A 158 -6.04 -2.37 4.04
C ILE A 158 -5.84 -3.30 5.21
N GLY A 159 -5.86 -2.74 6.42
CA GLY A 159 -5.85 -3.52 7.65
C GLY A 159 -6.65 -2.90 8.78
N LEU A 160 -6.80 -3.66 9.87
CA LEU A 160 -7.53 -3.32 11.08
C LEU A 160 -6.63 -3.55 12.29
N GLY A 161 -6.66 -2.61 13.24
CA GLY A 161 -5.98 -2.75 14.51
C GLY A 161 -6.66 -2.00 15.65
N PRO A 162 -6.13 -2.15 16.88
CA PRO A 162 -6.58 -1.39 18.03
C PRO A 162 -6.23 0.10 17.92
N VAL A 163 -6.99 0.94 18.65
CA VAL A 163 -6.68 2.37 18.77
C VAL A 163 -5.49 2.60 19.72
N GLU A 164 -5.56 2.02 20.92
CA GLU A 164 -4.54 2.20 21.97
C GLU A 164 -4.08 0.89 22.64
N ASP A 165 -4.84 -0.21 22.47
CA ASP A 165 -4.55 -1.48 23.14
C ASP A 165 -3.19 -2.05 22.70
N ASP A 166 -2.40 -2.49 23.68
CA ASP A 166 -1.08 -3.06 23.51
C ASP A 166 -1.01 -4.38 24.30
N TYR A 167 -0.69 -5.47 23.61
CA TYR A 167 -0.54 -6.80 24.22
C TYR A 167 0.93 -7.21 24.37
N GLY A 168 1.85 -6.27 24.18
CA GLY A 168 3.28 -6.41 24.42
C GLY A 168 4.14 -6.33 23.16
N ASN A 169 3.53 -6.11 21.98
CA ASN A 169 4.26 -6.02 20.71
C ASN A 169 3.89 -4.74 19.92
N GLY A 170 3.36 -3.71 20.59
CA GLY A 170 3.05 -2.43 19.94
C GLY A 170 1.86 -2.52 18.98
N GLU A 171 0.89 -3.41 19.24
CA GLU A 171 -0.23 -3.70 18.35
C GLU A 171 -1.09 -2.47 17.98
N PHE A 172 -1.04 -1.41 18.79
CA PHE A 172 -1.70 -0.13 18.52
C PHE A 172 -1.11 0.64 17.33
N ALA A 173 0.04 0.23 16.79
CA ALA A 173 0.78 0.94 15.75
C ALA A 173 0.79 0.25 14.38
N TRP A 174 0.15 -0.90 14.23
CA TRP A 174 0.07 -1.65 12.97
C TRP A 174 -1.26 -2.44 12.89
N PRO A 175 -1.66 -2.98 11.72
CA PRO A 175 -2.93 -3.68 11.55
C PRO A 175 -2.95 -5.09 12.20
N ALA A 176 -2.86 -5.13 13.53
CA ALA A 176 -2.67 -6.36 14.29
C ALA A 176 -3.88 -7.31 14.35
N TRP A 177 -5.08 -6.83 14.04
CA TRP A 177 -6.30 -7.62 14.11
C TRP A 177 -6.70 -8.22 12.77
N TRP A 178 -6.37 -7.55 11.66
CA TRP A 178 -6.59 -8.06 10.31
C TRP A 178 -5.69 -7.33 9.31
N ASN A 179 -4.87 -8.05 8.56
CA ASN A 179 -3.97 -7.52 7.53
C ASN A 179 -3.84 -8.49 6.33
N ALA A 180 -4.85 -9.34 6.13
CA ALA A 180 -4.79 -10.45 5.19
C ALA A 180 -5.52 -10.15 3.86
N ILE A 181 -5.78 -8.88 3.55
CA ILE A 181 -6.36 -8.53 2.24
C ILE A 181 -5.31 -8.82 1.15
N GLY A 182 -5.74 -9.56 0.12
CA GLY A 182 -4.89 -9.83 -1.03
C GLY A 182 -4.94 -8.70 -2.04
N PRO A 183 -3.96 -8.64 -2.97
CA PRO A 183 -4.07 -7.81 -4.16
C PRO A 183 -5.40 -8.07 -4.90
N TRP A 184 -6.02 -7.01 -5.39
CA TRP A 184 -7.25 -7.04 -6.18
C TRP A 184 -8.41 -7.82 -5.53
N ASP A 185 -8.54 -7.72 -4.20
CA ASP A 185 -9.60 -8.40 -3.44
C ASP A 185 -11.00 -8.19 -4.08
N GLU A 186 -11.68 -9.31 -4.35
CA GLU A 186 -12.95 -9.33 -5.10
C GLU A 186 -14.09 -8.58 -4.37
N GLU A 187 -14.10 -8.60 -3.04
CA GLU A 187 -15.17 -7.97 -2.25
C GLU A 187 -15.01 -6.44 -2.23
N LYS A 188 -13.76 -5.96 -2.26
CA LYS A 188 -13.43 -4.53 -2.24
C LYS A 188 -13.24 -3.94 -3.64
N TYR A 189 -13.28 -4.75 -4.68
CA TYR A 189 -12.99 -4.35 -6.07
C TYR A 189 -13.68 -3.06 -6.53
N CYS A 190 -14.91 -2.81 -6.07
CA CYS A 190 -15.68 -1.62 -6.39
C CYS A 190 -15.00 -0.28 -6.05
N MET A 191 -14.12 -0.25 -5.03
CA MET A 191 -13.44 0.98 -4.60
C MET A 191 -12.11 1.20 -5.34
N TYR A 192 -11.52 0.20 -5.99
CA TYR A 192 -10.22 0.36 -6.70
C TYR A 192 -10.28 1.26 -7.94
N THR A 193 -11.47 1.75 -8.29
CA THR A 193 -11.67 2.80 -9.30
C THR A 193 -11.62 4.21 -8.72
N ASN A 194 -11.52 4.37 -7.40
CA ASN A 194 -11.43 5.67 -6.76
C ASN A 194 -10.17 6.41 -7.20
N GLU A 195 -10.30 7.73 -7.31
CA GLU A 195 -9.21 8.65 -7.59
C GLU A 195 -9.27 9.77 -6.56
N PHE A 196 -8.17 9.96 -5.82
CA PHE A 196 -8.05 10.89 -4.71
C PHE A 196 -7.09 12.00 -5.11
N VAL A 197 -7.62 13.19 -5.39
CA VAL A 197 -6.83 14.29 -5.94
C VAL A 197 -6.52 15.28 -4.82
N PHE A 198 -5.24 15.41 -4.51
CA PHE A 198 -4.73 16.50 -3.67
C PHE A 198 -4.21 17.62 -4.58
N THR A 199 -4.55 18.87 -4.26
CA THR A 199 -4.11 20.05 -5.01
C THR A 199 -3.58 21.11 -4.06
N ARG A 200 -2.32 21.51 -4.26
CA ARG A 200 -1.69 22.58 -3.49
C ARG A 200 -2.21 23.92 -3.97
N LEU A 201 -2.66 24.78 -3.08
CA LEU A 201 -3.24 26.08 -3.44
C LEU A 201 -2.22 27.21 -3.41
N ASP A 202 -1.26 27.16 -2.49
CA ASP A 202 -0.25 28.19 -2.29
C ASP A 202 1.09 27.63 -1.74
N GLU A 203 2.07 28.53 -1.63
CA GLU A 203 3.40 28.22 -1.09
C GLU A 203 3.35 27.91 0.42
N ASP A 204 2.35 28.43 1.14
CA ASP A 204 2.18 28.30 2.60
C ASP A 204 1.66 26.91 3.04
N GLY A 205 1.41 26.03 2.06
CA GLY A 205 1.07 24.63 2.30
C GLY A 205 -0.42 24.37 2.42
N THR A 206 -1.28 25.32 2.02
CA THR A 206 -2.72 25.05 1.97
C THR A 206 -3.06 24.14 0.79
N MET A 207 -4.02 23.24 1.01
CA MET A 207 -4.31 22.17 0.07
C MET A 207 -5.80 21.85 0.06
N THR A 208 -6.30 21.40 -1.08
CA THR A 208 -7.62 20.79 -1.21
C THR A 208 -7.54 19.31 -1.57
N PHE A 209 -8.60 18.59 -1.24
CA PHE A 209 -8.84 17.20 -1.57
C PHE A 209 -10.14 17.06 -2.36
N GLU A 210 -10.15 16.17 -3.34
CA GLU A 210 -11.35 15.72 -4.05
C GLU A 210 -11.25 14.22 -4.32
N GLN A 211 -12.21 13.43 -3.85
CA GLN A 211 -12.46 12.11 -4.43
C GLN A 211 -13.23 12.33 -5.73
N SER A 212 -12.62 12.07 -6.89
CA SER A 212 -13.23 12.44 -8.18
C SER A 212 -14.09 11.32 -8.80
N VAL A 213 -13.87 10.07 -8.37
CA VAL A 213 -14.52 8.88 -8.94
C VAL A 213 -14.90 7.85 -7.86
N GLY A 214 -15.95 7.09 -8.17
CA GLY A 214 -16.27 5.80 -7.56
C GLY A 214 -17.27 5.88 -6.40
N PRO A 215 -17.60 4.73 -5.81
CA PRO A 215 -18.36 4.65 -4.57
C PRO A 215 -17.42 4.71 -3.35
N ALA A 216 -18.00 4.59 -2.15
CA ALA A 216 -17.26 4.41 -0.90
C ALA A 216 -17.54 3.03 -0.31
N PHE A 217 -16.51 2.29 0.09
CA PHE A 217 -16.64 1.05 0.83
C PHE A 217 -17.00 1.33 2.29
N VAL A 218 -18.02 0.65 2.82
CA VAL A 218 -18.42 0.77 4.23
C VAL A 218 -18.19 -0.58 4.93
N PRO A 219 -17.21 -0.70 5.86
CA PRO A 219 -16.98 -1.95 6.55
C PRO A 219 -18.16 -2.32 7.46
N GLY A 220 -18.35 -3.62 7.69
CA GLY A 220 -19.41 -4.15 8.55
C GLY A 220 -19.41 -3.56 9.97
N THR A 221 -18.23 -3.24 10.51
CA THR A 221 -18.06 -2.60 11.83
C THR A 221 -18.81 -1.28 11.93
N TYR A 222 -18.65 -0.41 10.92
CA TYR A 222 -19.26 0.90 10.90
C TYR A 222 -20.68 0.88 10.31
N ALA A 223 -20.94 0.05 9.29
CA ALA A 223 -22.27 -0.09 8.70
C ALA A 223 -23.34 -0.48 9.75
N ALA A 224 -22.98 -1.36 10.70
CA ALA A 224 -23.85 -1.74 11.80
C ALA A 224 -24.23 -0.56 12.72
N LYS A 225 -23.33 0.43 12.89
CA LYS A 225 -23.58 1.64 13.70
C LYS A 225 -24.58 2.59 13.04
N ILE A 226 -24.51 2.72 11.71
CA ILE A 226 -25.37 3.61 10.93
C ILE A 226 -26.61 2.90 10.33
N GLY A 227 -26.73 1.59 10.54
CA GLY A 227 -27.92 0.80 10.18
C GLY A 227 -28.09 0.55 8.69
N ILE A 228 -26.98 0.36 7.96
CA ILE A 228 -26.97 0.02 6.53
C ILE A 228 -26.28 -1.32 6.28
N ASP A 229 -26.33 -1.81 5.04
CA ASP A 229 -25.58 -3.00 4.63
C ASP A 229 -24.07 -2.74 4.69
N GLY A 230 -23.31 -3.65 5.30
CA GLY A 230 -21.87 -3.54 5.47
C GLY A 230 -21.08 -4.45 4.54
N ASP A 231 -19.77 -4.23 4.53
CA ASP A 231 -18.79 -4.93 3.67
C ASP A 231 -19.13 -4.79 2.18
N VAL A 232 -19.69 -3.64 1.81
CA VAL A 232 -20.11 -3.32 0.44
C VAL A 232 -19.86 -1.84 0.12
N CYS A 233 -19.72 -1.55 -1.16
CA CYS A 233 -19.67 -0.18 -1.64
C CYS A 233 -21.05 0.48 -1.72
N HIS A 234 -21.10 1.75 -1.35
CA HIS A 234 -22.27 2.61 -1.41
C HIS A 234 -21.98 3.86 -2.24
N ASP A 235 -23.00 4.39 -2.91
CA ASP A 235 -22.89 5.63 -3.68
C ASP A 235 -23.16 6.89 -2.84
N GLU A 236 -23.13 8.05 -3.50
CA GLU A 236 -23.38 9.37 -2.90
C GLU A 236 -24.79 9.52 -2.27
N THR A 237 -25.73 8.62 -2.56
CA THR A 237 -27.07 8.67 -1.95
C THR A 237 -27.07 8.18 -0.51
N VAL A 238 -26.08 7.37 -0.14
CA VAL A 238 -25.86 6.85 1.22
C VAL A 238 -24.68 7.57 1.86
N VAL A 239 -23.58 7.75 1.14
CA VAL A 239 -22.36 8.40 1.64
C VAL A 239 -22.23 9.80 1.04
N THR A 240 -23.03 10.71 1.60
CA THR A 240 -23.26 12.05 1.00
C THR A 240 -22.07 13.01 1.06
N SER A 241 -21.07 12.74 1.91
CA SER A 241 -19.89 13.60 2.07
C SER A 241 -18.74 13.24 1.14
N MET A 242 -18.87 12.19 0.31
CA MET A 242 -17.79 11.63 -0.51
C MET A 242 -17.23 12.61 -1.54
N PHE A 243 -18.11 13.31 -2.26
CA PHE A 243 -17.73 14.18 -3.37
C PHE A 243 -17.58 15.64 -2.97
N GLY A 244 -16.98 16.42 -3.88
CA GLY A 244 -16.77 17.84 -3.76
C GLY A 244 -15.36 18.18 -3.29
N VAL A 245 -14.90 19.36 -3.69
CA VAL A 245 -13.61 19.90 -3.29
C VAL A 245 -13.69 20.34 -1.83
N LYS A 246 -12.77 19.81 -1.01
CA LYS A 246 -12.72 20.03 0.43
C LYS A 246 -11.35 20.58 0.82
N ASN A 247 -11.31 21.43 1.84
CA ASN A 247 -10.04 21.88 2.39
C ASN A 247 -9.37 20.77 3.18
N VAL A 248 -8.03 20.75 3.17
CA VAL A 248 -7.21 19.87 4.00
C VAL A 248 -6.40 20.72 4.97
N SER A 249 -6.40 20.32 6.23
CA SER A 249 -5.59 20.95 7.28
C SER A 249 -4.64 19.93 7.89
N PHE A 250 -3.43 20.36 8.23
CA PHE A 250 -2.41 19.51 8.86
C PHE A 250 -2.18 19.89 10.31
N ALA A 251 -1.92 18.92 11.17
CA ALA A 251 -1.58 19.13 12.58
C ALA A 251 -0.54 18.08 13.02
N PRO A 252 0.21 18.29 14.12
CA PRO A 252 0.88 17.20 14.81
C PRO A 252 -0.19 16.20 15.27
N SER A 253 0.02 14.93 14.94
CA SER A 253 -0.83 13.86 15.46
C SER A 253 -0.69 13.76 16.98
N SER A 254 -1.83 13.54 17.64
CA SER A 254 -1.89 13.25 19.08
C SER A 254 -2.19 11.79 19.38
N SER A 255 -2.25 10.91 18.38
CA SER A 255 -2.57 9.52 18.60
C SER A 255 -1.42 8.79 19.31
N LYS A 256 -1.75 7.81 20.15
CA LYS A 256 -0.74 6.99 20.83
C LYS A 256 0.25 6.35 19.83
N ALA A 257 -0.25 5.89 18.68
CA ALA A 257 0.57 5.30 17.64
C ALA A 257 1.57 6.30 17.04
N ALA A 258 1.14 7.52 16.75
CA ALA A 258 2.03 8.54 16.22
C ALA A 258 3.08 9.00 17.24
N LEU A 259 2.77 8.96 18.54
CA LEU A 259 3.66 9.41 19.61
C LEU A 259 4.63 8.35 20.12
N GLU A 260 4.22 7.08 20.14
CA GLU A 260 4.94 5.98 20.81
C GLU A 260 5.19 4.78 19.90
N GLY A 261 4.49 4.68 18.77
CA GLY A 261 4.47 3.51 17.90
C GLY A 261 5.49 3.55 16.76
N SER A 262 5.64 2.40 16.12
CA SER A 262 6.41 2.21 14.90
C SER A 262 5.66 1.31 13.92
N TYR A 263 5.87 1.52 12.63
CA TYR A 263 5.37 0.67 11.55
C TYR A 263 6.59 0.21 10.74
N ASN A 264 6.75 -1.10 10.57
CA ASN A 264 7.96 -1.71 9.98
C ASN A 264 9.27 -1.19 10.62
N ASP A 265 9.30 -1.18 11.96
CA ASP A 265 10.41 -0.67 12.78
C ASP A 265 10.78 0.82 12.62
N GLU A 266 10.03 1.58 11.81
CA GLU A 266 10.21 3.02 11.64
C GLU A 266 9.14 3.80 12.43
N PRO A 267 9.51 4.92 13.08
CA PRO A 267 8.55 5.76 13.78
C PRO A 267 7.58 6.39 12.79
N TYR A 268 6.37 6.68 13.25
CA TYR A 268 5.40 7.44 12.49
C TYR A 268 5.94 8.85 12.18
N ARG A 269 5.47 9.43 11.08
CA ARG A 269 5.80 10.81 10.71
C ARG A 269 5.43 11.83 11.80
N GLY A 270 4.36 11.56 12.57
CA GLY A 270 3.87 12.45 13.62
C GLY A 270 2.96 13.58 13.11
N THR A 271 2.54 13.52 11.85
CA THR A 271 1.62 14.47 11.21
C THR A 271 0.26 13.81 10.98
N GLU A 272 -0.82 14.51 11.30
CA GLU A 272 -2.20 14.18 10.95
C GLU A 272 -2.68 15.16 9.88
N PHE A 273 -3.49 14.70 8.93
CA PHE A 273 -4.31 15.59 8.11
C PHE A 273 -5.80 15.34 8.30
N THR A 274 -6.60 16.40 8.25
CA THR A 274 -8.06 16.34 8.31
C THR A 274 -8.64 16.84 7.00
N ILE A 275 -9.57 16.09 6.44
CA ILE A 275 -10.37 16.51 5.29
C ILE A 275 -11.67 17.16 5.82
N ALA A 276 -11.94 18.41 5.41
CA ALA A 276 -13.11 19.16 5.85
C ALA A 276 -14.44 18.55 5.36
N ASP A 277 -15.56 19.04 5.90
CA ASP A 277 -16.92 18.65 5.50
C ASP A 277 -17.15 17.12 5.51
N ASP A 278 -16.71 16.46 6.58
CA ASP A 278 -16.79 15.00 6.77
C ASP A 278 -16.21 14.20 5.59
N GLY A 279 -15.18 14.74 4.94
CA GLY A 279 -14.49 14.10 3.82
C GLY A 279 -13.62 12.93 4.26
N PHE A 280 -13.39 12.00 3.33
CA PHE A 280 -12.63 10.77 3.57
C PHE A 280 -12.13 10.23 2.23
N MET A 281 -11.26 9.22 2.28
CA MET A 281 -10.64 8.58 1.11
C MET A 281 -11.22 7.18 0.88
N GLY A 282 -12.36 7.08 0.18
CA GLY A 282 -12.94 5.82 -0.33
C GLY A 282 -13.45 4.80 0.72
N TRP A 283 -12.93 4.81 1.94
CA TRP A 283 -13.28 3.92 3.04
C TRP A 283 -14.01 4.68 4.13
N TYR A 284 -15.32 4.48 4.23
CA TYR A 284 -16.18 5.31 5.05
C TYR A 284 -16.41 4.71 6.44
N VAL A 285 -15.77 5.35 7.43
CA VAL A 285 -15.81 4.97 8.85
C VAL A 285 -16.29 6.11 9.76
N GLY A 286 -16.92 7.12 9.16
CA GLY A 286 -17.51 8.25 9.88
C GLY A 286 -16.52 9.23 10.49
N ALA A 287 -15.26 9.18 10.06
CA ALA A 287 -14.18 10.05 10.50
C ALA A 287 -13.49 10.68 9.28
N SER A 288 -12.73 11.76 9.51
CA SER A 288 -12.07 12.53 8.46
C SER A 288 -10.62 12.92 8.77
N SER A 289 -10.09 12.48 9.92
CA SER A 289 -8.71 12.67 10.33
C SER A 289 -7.88 11.41 10.08
N TYR A 290 -6.70 11.60 9.51
CA TYR A 290 -5.77 10.55 9.14
C TYR A 290 -4.40 10.82 9.76
N ASP A 291 -3.92 9.91 10.60
CA ASP A 291 -2.50 9.91 10.97
C ASP A 291 -1.69 9.46 9.76
N ILE A 292 -0.67 10.22 9.39
CA ILE A 292 0.31 9.81 8.38
C ILE A 292 1.32 8.89 9.08
N ILE A 293 1.35 7.64 8.63
CA ILE A 293 2.38 6.69 9.04
C ILE A 293 3.66 7.06 8.30
N SER A 294 3.60 7.04 6.97
CA SER A 294 4.67 7.43 6.05
C SER A 294 4.09 8.03 4.77
N VAL A 295 4.90 8.83 4.06
CA VAL A 295 4.56 9.36 2.74
C VAL A 295 5.84 9.57 1.93
N THR A 296 5.80 9.19 0.66
CA THR A 296 6.82 9.43 -0.36
C THR A 296 6.16 10.02 -1.60
N ASP A 297 6.91 10.15 -2.70
CA ASP A 297 6.32 10.56 -3.97
C ASP A 297 5.34 9.54 -4.55
N GLU A 298 5.50 8.26 -4.22
CA GLU A 298 4.81 7.12 -4.83
C GLU A 298 3.85 6.40 -3.89
N GLU A 299 4.06 6.49 -2.57
CA GLU A 299 3.31 5.75 -1.57
C GLU A 299 2.86 6.66 -0.40
N LEU A 300 1.63 6.44 0.05
CA LEU A 300 1.03 7.09 1.21
C LEU A 300 0.42 6.01 2.11
N ILE A 301 0.99 5.85 3.30
CA ILE A 301 0.46 4.96 4.33
C ILE A 301 -0.17 5.82 5.42
N VAL A 302 -1.46 5.62 5.64
CA VAL A 302 -2.23 6.36 6.65
C VAL A 302 -3.02 5.41 7.53
N ARG A 303 -3.48 5.93 8.66
CA ARG A 303 -4.52 5.27 9.43
C ARG A 303 -5.62 6.23 9.84
N ILE A 304 -6.82 5.70 9.99
CA ILE A 304 -8.02 6.42 10.39
C ILE A 304 -8.72 5.68 11.52
N ILE A 305 -9.04 6.41 12.59
CA ILE A 305 -9.79 5.89 13.73
C ILE A 305 -11.28 5.96 13.39
N GLU A 306 -11.96 4.83 13.43
CA GLU A 306 -13.40 4.74 13.18
C GLU A 306 -14.17 5.54 14.24
N ASN A 307 -15.19 6.27 13.79
CA ASN A 307 -16.01 7.08 14.70
C ASN A 307 -16.70 6.20 15.77
N GLY A 308 -16.61 6.65 17.02
CA GLY A 308 -16.91 5.85 18.21
C GLY A 308 -15.69 5.16 18.82
N ASN A 309 -14.49 5.32 18.24
CA ASN A 309 -13.19 4.89 18.77
C ASN A 309 -13.05 3.38 19.05
N ASP A 310 -13.77 2.53 18.33
CA ASP A 310 -13.69 1.08 18.54
C ASP A 310 -12.56 0.40 17.74
N TYR A 311 -12.15 1.01 16.61
CA TYR A 311 -11.27 0.39 15.62
C TYR A 311 -10.40 1.42 14.92
N THR A 312 -9.20 1.00 14.48
CA THR A 312 -8.34 1.78 13.59
C THR A 312 -8.14 1.03 12.28
N TRP A 313 -8.36 1.70 11.16
CA TRP A 313 -8.13 1.18 9.82
C TRP A 313 -6.83 1.73 9.25
N TYR A 314 -6.01 0.85 8.68
CA TYR A 314 -4.74 1.14 8.03
C TYR A 314 -4.94 1.06 6.52
N GLN A 315 -4.38 2.00 5.77
CA GLN A 315 -4.66 2.16 4.34
C GLN A 315 -3.38 2.55 3.60
N VAL A 316 -3.13 1.88 2.48
CA VAL A 316 -2.01 2.15 1.58
C VAL A 316 -2.55 2.67 0.26
N PHE A 317 -2.03 3.82 -0.16
CA PHE A 317 -2.32 4.46 -1.43
C PHE A 317 -1.05 4.63 -2.24
N THR A 318 -1.19 4.66 -3.57
CA THR A 318 -0.09 4.91 -4.51
C THR A 318 -0.43 6.05 -5.47
N SER A 319 0.57 6.81 -5.90
CA SER A 319 0.40 7.82 -6.95
C SER A 319 0.40 7.25 -8.37
N THR A 320 0.78 5.98 -8.53
CA THR A 320 0.81 5.29 -9.83
C THR A 320 -0.41 4.40 -9.93
N LYS A 321 -1.29 4.66 -10.91
CA LYS A 321 -2.53 3.90 -11.08
C LYS A 321 -2.23 2.40 -11.25
N PRO A 322 -2.65 1.53 -10.32
CA PRO A 322 -2.42 0.10 -10.46
C PRO A 322 -3.12 -0.46 -11.70
N VAL A 323 -2.46 -1.40 -12.37
CA VAL A 323 -3.02 -2.10 -13.53
C VAL A 323 -3.69 -3.38 -13.05
N GLU A 324 -4.98 -3.54 -13.38
CA GLU A 324 -5.76 -4.70 -12.94
C GLU A 324 -5.07 -6.03 -13.27
N GLY A 325 -4.94 -6.89 -12.26
CA GLY A 325 -4.30 -8.20 -12.37
C GLY A 325 -2.77 -8.19 -12.24
N VAL A 326 -2.15 -7.01 -12.17
CA VAL A 326 -0.73 -6.85 -11.85
C VAL A 326 -0.55 -6.89 -10.33
N ILE A 327 0.40 -7.67 -9.84
CA ILE A 327 0.71 -7.81 -8.42
C ILE A 327 2.14 -7.32 -8.19
N ASP A 328 2.30 -6.38 -7.26
CA ASP A 328 3.62 -5.89 -6.86
C ASP A 328 4.30 -6.89 -5.93
N ALA A 329 5.62 -6.78 -5.83
CA ALA A 329 6.41 -7.65 -4.99
C ALA A 329 6.11 -7.44 -3.51
N ASP A 330 5.75 -8.55 -2.85
CA ASP A 330 5.73 -8.71 -1.40
C ASP A 330 6.79 -9.77 -1.07
N TYR A 331 8.02 -9.31 -0.87
CA TYR A 331 9.19 -10.15 -0.68
C TYR A 331 9.32 -10.60 0.78
N GLU A 332 9.44 -11.91 1.01
CA GLU A 332 9.69 -12.47 2.34
C GLU A 332 11.14 -12.25 2.81
N PHE A 333 12.10 -12.22 1.88
CA PHE A 333 13.52 -12.15 2.21
C PHE A 333 14.12 -10.76 1.98
N GLU A 334 14.38 -10.03 3.06
CA GLU A 334 14.91 -8.66 3.01
C GLU A 334 16.38 -8.52 3.43
N THR A 335 16.98 -9.53 4.09
CA THR A 335 18.36 -9.41 4.56
C THR A 335 19.35 -9.80 3.48
N LEU A 336 20.15 -8.85 2.99
CA LEU A 336 21.21 -9.13 2.03
C LEU A 336 22.27 -10.07 2.63
N VAL A 337 22.42 -11.27 2.06
CA VAL A 337 23.40 -12.29 2.53
C VAL A 337 24.61 -12.44 1.62
N TRP A 338 24.48 -12.10 0.34
CA TRP A 338 25.56 -12.14 -0.63
C TRP A 338 25.28 -11.22 -1.82
N SER A 339 26.32 -10.62 -2.38
CA SER A 339 26.23 -9.92 -3.66
C SER A 339 27.54 -9.88 -4.44
N ASP A 340 27.43 -9.58 -5.72
CA ASP A 340 28.52 -9.11 -6.58
C ASP A 340 28.04 -7.87 -7.33
N GLU A 341 28.63 -6.71 -7.00
CA GLU A 341 28.31 -5.40 -7.59
C GLU A 341 29.22 -5.07 -8.79
N PHE A 342 30.11 -5.99 -9.18
CA PHE A 342 30.99 -5.84 -10.36
C PHE A 342 31.82 -4.53 -10.40
N ASP A 343 32.21 -4.02 -9.22
CA ASP A 343 32.97 -2.77 -9.06
C ASP A 343 34.49 -2.89 -9.37
N THR A 344 34.97 -4.10 -9.71
CA THR A 344 36.40 -4.35 -9.96
C THR A 344 36.65 -4.75 -11.40
N ASP A 345 37.19 -3.82 -12.19
CA ASP A 345 37.55 -4.06 -13.58
C ASP A 345 38.48 -5.28 -13.74
N GLY A 346 38.22 -6.11 -14.75
CA GLY A 346 39.02 -7.29 -15.09
C GLY A 346 38.17 -8.55 -15.28
N ALA A 347 38.73 -9.70 -14.91
CA ALA A 347 37.96 -10.95 -14.93
C ALA A 347 36.96 -10.98 -13.76
N PRO A 348 35.79 -11.62 -13.92
CA PRO A 348 34.86 -11.90 -12.83
C PRO A 348 35.55 -12.49 -11.60
N ASN A 349 35.08 -12.10 -10.41
CA ASN A 349 35.68 -12.52 -9.15
C ASN A 349 35.69 -14.06 -9.01
N PRO A 350 36.86 -14.71 -8.91
CA PRO A 350 36.95 -16.18 -8.85
C PRO A 350 36.43 -16.79 -7.54
N ASP A 351 36.20 -15.99 -6.51
CA ASP A 351 35.54 -16.44 -5.27
C ASP A 351 34.01 -16.51 -5.42
N ASN A 352 33.48 -15.89 -6.48
CA ASN A 352 32.04 -15.84 -6.79
C ASN A 352 31.70 -16.68 -8.02
N TRP A 353 32.57 -16.65 -9.05
CA TRP A 353 32.27 -17.19 -10.37
C TRP A 353 33.32 -18.16 -10.89
N THR A 354 32.83 -19.22 -11.52
CA THR A 354 33.60 -20.12 -12.39
C THR A 354 32.89 -20.28 -13.73
N TYR A 355 33.46 -21.06 -14.66
CA TYR A 355 33.00 -21.14 -16.05
C TYR A 355 32.67 -22.57 -16.46
N ASP A 356 31.59 -22.70 -17.23
CA ASP A 356 31.41 -23.85 -18.12
C ASP A 356 32.07 -23.53 -19.47
N LEU A 357 32.97 -24.41 -19.94
CA LEU A 357 33.79 -24.18 -21.14
C LEU A 357 33.53 -25.23 -22.21
N GLY A 358 33.57 -24.82 -23.48
CA GLY A 358 33.50 -25.71 -24.63
C GLY A 358 32.27 -25.52 -25.51
N ASP A 359 32.11 -26.43 -26.45
CA ASP A 359 31.04 -26.45 -27.46
C ASP A 359 30.21 -27.75 -27.36
N GLY A 360 29.43 -28.07 -28.39
CA GLY A 360 28.62 -29.30 -28.43
C GLY A 360 27.13 -29.09 -28.13
N GLY A 361 26.71 -27.82 -28.05
CA GLY A 361 25.32 -27.41 -28.09
C GLY A 361 24.50 -27.68 -26.84
N TRP A 362 25.15 -27.93 -25.70
CA TRP A 362 24.66 -27.68 -24.34
C TRP A 362 23.25 -28.20 -23.99
N GLY A 363 22.78 -29.23 -24.69
CA GLY A 363 21.45 -29.85 -24.51
C GLY A 363 20.39 -29.34 -25.50
N ASN A 364 20.57 -28.16 -26.09
CA ASN A 364 19.55 -27.45 -26.85
C ASN A 364 19.92 -27.15 -28.31
N GLY A 365 20.97 -27.80 -28.84
CA GLY A 365 21.42 -27.56 -30.22
C GLY A 365 22.03 -26.17 -30.42
N GLU A 366 22.61 -25.61 -29.36
CA GLU A 366 23.23 -24.29 -29.34
C GLU A 366 24.53 -24.27 -30.19
N SER A 367 24.88 -23.10 -30.73
CA SER A 367 25.95 -22.94 -31.73
C SER A 367 27.24 -22.32 -31.22
N GLN A 368 27.27 -21.83 -29.98
CA GLN A 368 28.44 -21.17 -29.39
C GLN A 368 29.45 -22.15 -28.78
N THR A 369 30.71 -21.72 -28.74
CA THR A 369 31.73 -22.21 -27.80
C THR A 369 31.78 -21.27 -26.61
N TYR A 370 31.50 -21.76 -25.40
CA TYR A 370 31.69 -20.96 -24.18
C TYR A 370 33.18 -20.89 -23.82
N THR A 371 33.67 -19.69 -23.55
CA THR A 371 35.06 -19.40 -23.19
C THR A 371 35.13 -18.60 -21.87
N SER A 372 36.34 -18.45 -21.33
CA SER A 372 36.65 -17.50 -20.25
C SER A 372 37.53 -16.35 -20.76
N ASP A 373 37.51 -16.09 -22.08
CA ASP A 373 38.32 -15.05 -22.69
C ASP A 373 37.71 -13.68 -22.43
N ALA A 374 38.54 -12.66 -22.24
CA ALA A 374 38.09 -11.28 -21.98
C ALA A 374 37.22 -10.68 -23.10
N ASP A 375 37.30 -11.25 -24.32
CA ASP A 375 36.44 -10.89 -25.44
C ASP A 375 34.99 -11.37 -25.27
N ASN A 376 34.75 -12.36 -24.39
CA ASN A 376 33.43 -12.93 -24.12
C ASN A 376 32.91 -12.60 -22.72
N VAL A 377 33.80 -12.33 -21.76
CA VAL A 377 33.42 -11.99 -20.39
C VAL A 377 34.42 -11.05 -19.74
N ILE A 378 33.94 -9.91 -19.28
CA ILE A 378 34.76 -8.91 -18.56
C ILE A 378 33.90 -8.12 -17.59
N VAL A 379 34.47 -7.74 -16.46
CA VAL A 379 33.94 -6.68 -15.60
C VAL A 379 34.61 -5.38 -16.04
N ASP A 380 33.83 -4.38 -16.42
CA ASP A 380 34.34 -3.10 -16.93
C ASP A 380 33.34 -1.98 -16.70
N GLY A 381 33.75 -0.98 -15.91
CA GLY A 381 32.98 0.23 -15.66
C GLY A 381 31.77 0.01 -14.75
N GLY A 382 31.89 -0.88 -13.77
CA GLY A 382 30.82 -1.23 -12.82
C GLY A 382 29.83 -2.28 -13.32
N TYR A 383 30.11 -2.94 -14.44
CA TYR A 383 29.21 -3.92 -15.04
C TYR A 383 29.95 -5.20 -15.39
N LEU A 384 29.31 -6.35 -15.15
CA LEU A 384 29.66 -7.60 -15.83
C LEU A 384 29.10 -7.56 -17.25
N LYS A 385 29.96 -7.83 -18.23
CA LYS A 385 29.61 -7.88 -19.65
C LYS A 385 29.83 -9.29 -20.17
N ILE A 386 28.75 -9.98 -20.54
CA ILE A 386 28.81 -11.25 -21.28
C ILE A 386 28.55 -10.93 -22.74
N THR A 387 29.52 -11.20 -23.62
CA THR A 387 29.44 -10.87 -25.04
C THR A 387 29.45 -12.12 -25.90
N ALA A 388 28.36 -12.33 -26.63
CA ALA A 388 28.32 -13.32 -27.70
C ALA A 388 28.92 -12.71 -28.97
N LYS A 389 29.74 -13.48 -29.70
CA LYS A 389 30.55 -12.96 -30.81
C LYS A 389 30.69 -13.97 -31.94
N SER A 390 30.67 -13.49 -33.18
CA SER A 390 31.03 -14.30 -34.35
C SER A 390 32.54 -14.52 -34.40
N ASP A 391 32.97 -15.75 -34.69
CA ASP A 391 34.38 -16.08 -34.90
C ASP A 391 34.88 -15.74 -36.33
N GLY A 392 33.99 -15.23 -37.18
CA GLY A 392 34.26 -14.90 -38.59
C GLY A 392 34.40 -16.11 -39.54
N ASN A 393 34.29 -17.34 -39.02
CA ASN A 393 34.41 -18.60 -39.75
C ASN A 393 33.12 -19.44 -39.70
N GLY A 394 32.00 -18.82 -39.33
CA GLY A 394 30.69 -19.45 -39.24
C GLY A 394 30.37 -20.07 -37.88
N GLY A 395 31.25 -19.91 -36.89
CA GLY A 395 31.01 -20.24 -35.49
C GLY A 395 30.78 -19.00 -34.63
N TYR A 396 30.50 -19.25 -33.36
CA TYR A 396 30.25 -18.21 -32.36
C TYR A 396 30.96 -18.54 -31.05
N THR A 397 31.36 -17.52 -30.30
CA THR A 397 31.84 -17.65 -28.93
C THR A 397 30.94 -16.85 -27.98
N SER A 398 30.91 -17.24 -26.72
CA SER A 398 30.18 -16.55 -25.64
C SER A 398 30.79 -16.94 -24.29
N ALA A 399 30.17 -16.56 -23.18
CA ALA A 399 30.51 -17.06 -21.85
C ALA A 399 29.29 -17.62 -21.11
N ARG A 400 29.56 -18.60 -20.23
CA ARG A 400 28.61 -19.16 -19.27
C ARG A 400 29.26 -19.22 -17.90
N LEU A 401 28.89 -18.25 -17.07
CA LEU A 401 29.35 -18.16 -15.68
C LEU A 401 28.43 -19.00 -14.80
N LYS A 402 28.97 -19.56 -13.72
CA LYS A 402 28.19 -20.18 -12.66
C LYS A 402 28.83 -19.97 -11.30
N SER A 403 28.01 -19.96 -10.26
CA SER A 403 28.48 -19.90 -8.87
C SER A 403 28.68 -21.29 -8.23
N GLN A 404 28.51 -22.37 -8.99
CA GLN A 404 28.59 -23.75 -8.49
C GLN A 404 29.90 -24.04 -7.74
N GLY A 405 29.78 -24.59 -6.52
CA GLY A 405 30.92 -24.90 -5.65
C GLY A 405 31.58 -23.68 -5.00
N LEU A 406 31.03 -22.48 -5.22
CA LEU A 406 31.48 -21.21 -4.63
C LEU A 406 30.36 -20.61 -3.77
N GLN A 407 29.19 -20.37 -4.39
CA GLN A 407 27.99 -19.82 -3.75
C GLN A 407 26.76 -20.63 -4.17
N SER A 408 26.04 -21.14 -3.19
CA SER A 408 24.72 -21.74 -3.36
C SER A 408 23.84 -21.37 -2.17
N PHE A 409 22.57 -21.15 -2.45
CA PHE A 409 21.59 -20.64 -1.49
C PHE A 409 20.41 -21.59 -1.44
N GLY A 410 19.78 -21.74 -0.28
CA GLY A 410 18.58 -22.56 -0.09
C GLY A 410 17.48 -21.70 0.49
N TYR A 411 16.38 -21.56 -0.23
CA TYR A 411 15.36 -20.51 -0.08
C TYR A 411 15.94 -19.10 -0.06
N ALA A 412 15.68 -18.32 -1.10
CA ALA A 412 16.24 -16.99 -1.21
C ALA A 412 15.43 -16.13 -2.19
N ARG A 413 15.58 -14.82 -2.04
CA ARG A 413 15.31 -13.85 -3.10
C ARG A 413 16.60 -13.59 -3.85
N VAL A 414 16.62 -13.85 -5.15
CA VAL A 414 17.76 -13.56 -6.04
C VAL A 414 17.34 -12.48 -7.01
N GLU A 415 18.05 -11.36 -6.99
CA GLU A 415 17.86 -10.19 -7.84
C GLU A 415 19.04 -10.04 -8.80
N VAL A 416 18.74 -9.81 -10.08
CA VAL A 416 19.73 -9.47 -11.10
C VAL A 416 19.26 -8.27 -11.89
N SER A 417 20.01 -7.17 -11.80
CA SER A 417 19.78 -5.97 -12.62
C SER A 417 20.56 -6.09 -13.92
N ALA A 418 19.88 -6.18 -15.07
CA ALA A 418 20.54 -6.44 -16.35
C ALA A 418 19.90 -5.74 -17.56
N LYS A 419 20.71 -5.53 -18.60
CA LYS A 419 20.33 -5.24 -19.98
C LYS A 419 20.57 -6.46 -20.85
N LEU A 420 19.63 -6.75 -21.74
CA LEU A 420 19.66 -7.93 -22.60
C LEU A 420 20.19 -7.62 -24.02
N PRO A 421 20.79 -8.60 -24.71
CA PRO A 421 21.18 -8.46 -26.11
C PRO A 421 19.96 -8.27 -27.03
N SER A 422 20.07 -7.32 -27.96
CA SER A 422 19.02 -6.92 -28.91
C SER A 422 18.97 -7.76 -30.21
N ALA A 423 20.07 -8.44 -30.54
CA ALA A 423 20.25 -9.09 -31.83
C ALA A 423 19.44 -10.38 -31.96
N GLN A 424 18.90 -10.62 -33.16
CA GLN A 424 18.22 -11.87 -33.45
C GLN A 424 19.18 -13.06 -33.37
N GLY A 425 18.74 -14.13 -32.68
CA GLY A 425 19.54 -15.35 -32.50
C GLY A 425 20.21 -15.48 -31.14
N THR A 426 20.29 -14.40 -30.36
CA THR A 426 20.81 -14.42 -29.00
C THR A 426 19.75 -14.96 -28.04
N TRP A 427 20.17 -15.81 -27.13
CA TRP A 427 19.36 -16.36 -26.04
C TRP A 427 20.07 -16.10 -24.72
N PRO A 428 19.89 -14.89 -24.13
CA PRO A 428 20.36 -14.60 -22.79
C PRO A 428 19.55 -15.40 -21.76
N ALA A 429 20.21 -15.84 -20.69
CA ALA A 429 19.57 -16.51 -19.57
C ALA A 429 20.21 -16.11 -18.24
N ILE A 430 19.34 -15.83 -17.27
CA ILE A 430 19.63 -15.69 -15.84
C ILE A 430 18.83 -16.77 -15.14
N TRP A 431 19.51 -17.74 -14.54
CA TRP A 431 18.85 -18.96 -14.10
C TRP A 431 19.63 -19.66 -13.00
N MET A 432 19.00 -20.66 -12.41
CA MET A 432 19.51 -21.39 -11.27
C MET A 432 19.35 -22.89 -11.47
N LEU A 433 20.32 -23.66 -10.99
CA LEU A 433 20.30 -25.12 -11.06
C LEU A 433 20.60 -25.71 -9.67
N GLY A 434 19.92 -26.80 -9.31
CA GLY A 434 20.11 -27.42 -8.01
C GLY A 434 21.58 -27.86 -7.83
N ASP A 435 22.17 -27.56 -6.67
CA ASP A 435 23.58 -27.85 -6.39
C ASP A 435 23.90 -29.36 -6.43
N SER A 436 22.86 -30.17 -6.24
CA SER A 436 22.87 -31.63 -6.42
C SER A 436 23.06 -32.09 -7.87
N PHE A 437 23.06 -31.21 -8.88
CA PHE A 437 23.18 -31.51 -10.31
C PHE A 437 24.29 -32.51 -10.64
N SER A 438 25.49 -32.35 -10.05
CA SER A 438 26.63 -33.24 -10.31
C SER A 438 26.42 -34.68 -9.82
N THR A 439 25.42 -34.90 -8.96
CA THR A 439 25.11 -36.19 -8.33
C THR A 439 23.81 -36.81 -8.82
N VAL A 440 22.75 -36.03 -9.01
CA VAL A 440 21.42 -36.53 -9.41
C VAL A 440 21.09 -36.23 -10.87
N GLY A 441 21.72 -35.21 -11.45
CA GLY A 441 21.51 -34.79 -12.85
C GLY A 441 20.18 -34.08 -13.10
N TRP A 442 20.09 -33.47 -14.28
CA TRP A 442 18.87 -32.84 -14.77
C TRP A 442 17.88 -33.89 -15.32
N PRO A 443 16.55 -33.72 -15.14
CA PRO A 443 15.87 -32.61 -14.46
C PRO A 443 15.60 -32.87 -12.97
N HIS A 444 16.18 -33.92 -12.39
CA HIS A 444 15.93 -34.30 -10.98
C HIS A 444 16.50 -33.31 -9.97
N CYS A 445 17.54 -32.55 -10.32
CA CYS A 445 18.08 -31.49 -9.47
C CYS A 445 17.19 -30.25 -9.41
N GLY A 446 16.20 -30.11 -10.30
CA GLY A 446 15.46 -28.87 -10.50
C GLY A 446 16.27 -27.80 -11.23
N GLU A 447 15.55 -26.93 -11.94
CA GLU A 447 16.03 -25.76 -12.68
C GLU A 447 14.99 -24.64 -12.53
N MET A 448 15.45 -23.42 -12.27
CA MET A 448 14.61 -22.23 -12.15
C MET A 448 15.20 -21.12 -13.01
N ASP A 449 14.54 -20.83 -14.12
CA ASP A 449 14.90 -19.79 -15.06
C ASP A 449 14.20 -18.49 -14.66
N ILE A 450 14.99 -17.57 -14.09
CA ILE A 450 14.51 -16.26 -13.62
C ILE A 450 14.15 -15.39 -14.82
N MET A 451 15.02 -15.41 -15.83
CA MET A 451 14.80 -14.70 -17.08
C MET A 451 15.46 -15.46 -18.22
N GLU A 452 14.67 -15.74 -19.26
CA GLU A 452 15.17 -16.04 -20.59
C GLU A 452 14.52 -15.12 -21.62
N GLN A 453 15.24 -14.85 -22.71
CA GLN A 453 14.65 -14.17 -23.86
C GLN A 453 14.94 -14.94 -25.15
N THR A 454 13.91 -15.11 -25.97
CA THR A 454 14.08 -15.81 -27.26
C THR A 454 14.88 -14.96 -28.24
N GLY A 455 15.47 -15.61 -29.24
CA GLY A 455 16.17 -14.88 -30.30
C GLY A 455 15.23 -14.18 -31.30
N ALA A 456 13.92 -14.47 -31.28
CA ALA A 456 12.97 -13.91 -32.24
C ALA A 456 12.09 -12.79 -31.67
N ASP A 457 11.80 -12.85 -30.37
CA ASP A 457 10.95 -11.90 -29.67
C ASP A 457 11.75 -11.23 -28.56
N LYS A 458 12.04 -9.94 -28.74
CA LYS A 458 12.84 -9.10 -27.84
C LYS A 458 12.01 -8.18 -26.95
N ASP A 459 10.69 -8.22 -27.12
CA ASP A 459 9.72 -7.46 -26.34
C ASP A 459 9.06 -8.32 -25.26
N ARG A 460 9.55 -9.55 -25.06
CA ARG A 460 9.06 -10.49 -24.05
C ARG A 460 10.20 -11.21 -23.34
N VAL A 461 9.97 -11.57 -22.08
CA VAL A 461 10.84 -12.46 -21.30
C VAL A 461 10.04 -13.64 -20.76
N LEU A 462 10.75 -14.73 -20.47
CA LEU A 462 10.21 -15.99 -19.97
C LEU A 462 10.73 -16.21 -18.55
N GLY A 463 9.86 -16.66 -17.66
CA GLY A 463 10.25 -17.28 -16.38
C GLY A 463 9.73 -18.72 -16.37
N THR A 464 10.61 -19.69 -16.15
CA THR A 464 10.28 -21.11 -16.29
C THR A 464 10.90 -21.93 -15.15
N VAL A 465 10.19 -22.97 -14.72
CA VAL A 465 10.67 -23.91 -13.72
C VAL A 465 10.59 -25.32 -14.30
N HIS A 466 11.71 -26.05 -14.24
CA HIS A 466 11.82 -27.42 -14.75
C HIS A 466 12.16 -28.41 -13.64
N TRP A 467 11.50 -29.56 -13.68
CA TRP A 467 11.81 -30.70 -12.81
C TRP A 467 11.39 -32.02 -13.42
N PHE A 468 11.74 -33.13 -12.76
CA PHE A 468 11.12 -34.42 -13.06
C PHE A 468 9.83 -34.59 -12.25
N ASP A 469 8.69 -34.66 -12.93
CA ASP A 469 7.39 -34.88 -12.28
C ASP A 469 7.12 -36.38 -12.12
N ASP A 470 7.24 -36.87 -10.88
CA ASP A 470 6.97 -38.27 -10.52
C ASP A 470 5.51 -38.68 -10.77
N GLY A 471 4.57 -37.73 -10.73
CA GLY A 471 3.15 -37.99 -10.97
C GLY A 471 2.86 -38.35 -12.43
N THR A 472 3.55 -37.70 -13.37
CA THR A 472 3.42 -37.96 -14.81
C THR A 472 4.56 -38.82 -15.38
N ASN A 473 5.61 -39.07 -14.60
CA ASN A 473 6.85 -39.75 -15.00
C ASN A 473 7.46 -39.13 -16.27
N ALA A 474 7.53 -37.80 -16.29
CA ALA A 474 8.02 -36.99 -17.40
C ALA A 474 8.68 -35.70 -16.89
N ASN A 475 9.37 -35.01 -17.79
CA ASN A 475 9.93 -33.69 -17.49
C ASN A 475 8.80 -32.67 -17.45
N ALA A 476 8.72 -31.96 -16.33
CA ALA A 476 7.88 -30.80 -16.13
C ALA A 476 8.60 -29.53 -16.61
N SER A 477 7.80 -28.60 -17.13
CA SER A 477 8.22 -27.30 -17.66
C SER A 477 7.02 -26.39 -17.52
N TYR A 478 7.01 -25.59 -16.46
CA TYR A 478 5.91 -24.67 -16.18
C TYR A 478 6.47 -23.28 -16.01
N GLY A 479 5.82 -22.31 -16.63
CA GLY A 479 6.32 -20.94 -16.72
C GLY A 479 5.29 -20.05 -17.38
N GLU A 480 5.54 -18.76 -17.29
CA GLU A 480 4.76 -17.72 -17.95
C GLU A 480 5.71 -16.75 -18.66
N SER A 481 5.14 -15.86 -19.45
CA SER A 481 5.90 -14.83 -20.15
C SER A 481 5.24 -13.48 -19.96
N THR A 482 6.06 -12.45 -19.74
CA THR A 482 5.60 -11.07 -19.59
C THR A 482 6.23 -10.19 -20.66
N ASP A 483 5.56 -9.08 -20.94
CA ASP A 483 6.06 -8.08 -21.88
C ASP A 483 7.13 -7.23 -21.18
N ILE A 484 8.13 -6.81 -21.95
CA ILE A 484 9.20 -5.93 -21.50
C ILE A 484 9.46 -4.87 -22.57
N THR A 485 9.66 -3.62 -22.16
CA THR A 485 10.04 -2.54 -23.06
C THR A 485 11.48 -2.14 -22.81
N ASN A 486 12.22 -1.78 -23.86
CA ASN A 486 13.59 -1.25 -23.74
C ASN A 486 14.62 -2.20 -23.10
N ALA A 487 14.38 -3.52 -23.11
CA ALA A 487 15.22 -4.54 -22.47
C ALA A 487 16.72 -4.46 -22.82
N SER A 488 17.08 -3.92 -23.99
CA SER A 488 18.47 -3.77 -24.44
C SER A 488 19.10 -2.40 -24.20
N SER A 489 18.28 -1.40 -23.84
CA SER A 489 18.72 -0.03 -23.62
C SER A 489 18.62 0.44 -22.16
N GLU A 490 17.76 -0.20 -21.36
CA GLU A 490 17.48 0.12 -19.96
C GLU A 490 17.74 -1.10 -19.07
N PHE A 491 18.23 -0.88 -17.85
CA PHE A 491 18.36 -1.94 -16.87
C PHE A 491 16.99 -2.28 -16.33
N HIS A 492 16.71 -3.57 -16.21
CA HIS A 492 15.51 -4.12 -15.57
C HIS A 492 15.93 -5.06 -14.44
N LEU A 493 15.05 -5.17 -13.44
CA LEU A 493 15.23 -6.05 -12.30
C LEU A 493 14.56 -7.40 -12.58
N TYR A 494 15.36 -8.46 -12.69
CA TYR A 494 14.88 -9.83 -12.82
C TYR A 494 15.02 -10.53 -11.47
N THR A 495 13.89 -10.91 -10.87
CA THR A 495 13.88 -11.44 -9.50
C THR A 495 13.18 -12.80 -9.45
N ILE A 496 13.74 -13.72 -8.67
CA ILE A 496 13.03 -14.90 -8.17
C ILE A 496 13.04 -14.88 -6.65
N GLU A 497 11.92 -15.18 -6.04
CA GLU A 497 11.85 -15.52 -4.63
C GLU A 497 11.31 -16.95 -4.50
N TYR A 498 12.12 -17.85 -3.97
CA TYR A 498 11.70 -19.23 -3.73
C TYR A 498 11.79 -19.56 -2.26
N THR A 499 10.68 -20.00 -1.71
CA THR A 499 10.46 -20.32 -0.30
C THR A 499 10.05 -21.78 -0.17
N GLU A 500 9.82 -22.25 1.05
CA GLU A 500 9.29 -23.60 1.28
C GLU A 500 7.89 -23.79 0.64
N SER A 501 7.12 -22.71 0.49
CA SER A 501 5.72 -22.75 0.04
C SER A 501 5.47 -22.28 -1.39
N ALA A 502 6.36 -21.45 -1.97
CA ALA A 502 6.15 -20.88 -3.30
C ALA A 502 7.46 -20.59 -4.03
N ILE A 503 7.39 -20.51 -5.36
CA ILE A 503 8.43 -19.95 -6.24
C ILE A 503 7.74 -18.86 -7.05
N LYS A 504 8.19 -17.62 -6.89
CA LYS A 504 7.61 -16.45 -7.55
C LYS A 504 8.67 -15.76 -8.41
N ILE A 505 8.32 -15.39 -9.63
CA ILE A 505 9.23 -14.70 -10.56
C ILE A 505 8.64 -13.33 -10.92
N TYR A 506 9.52 -12.33 -10.95
CA TYR A 506 9.18 -10.93 -11.11
C TYR A 506 10.03 -10.27 -12.20
N LEU A 507 9.43 -9.27 -12.83
CA LEU A 507 10.11 -8.29 -13.67
C LEU A 507 9.80 -6.91 -13.10
N ASP A 508 10.81 -6.12 -12.73
CA ASP A 508 10.67 -4.78 -12.15
C ASP A 508 9.66 -4.75 -10.99
N ASP A 509 9.84 -5.67 -10.03
CA ASP A 509 8.97 -5.88 -8.87
C ASP A 509 7.51 -6.26 -9.19
N VAL A 510 7.19 -6.60 -10.45
CA VAL A 510 5.89 -7.11 -10.86
C VAL A 510 5.91 -8.64 -10.97
N GLN A 511 5.13 -9.32 -10.14
CA GLN A 511 4.98 -10.78 -10.21
C GLN A 511 4.25 -11.17 -11.49
N TYR A 512 4.84 -12.07 -12.28
CA TYR A 512 4.17 -12.62 -13.47
C TYR A 512 4.10 -14.16 -13.48
N TYR A 513 4.77 -14.83 -12.54
CA TYR A 513 4.70 -16.29 -12.40
C TYR A 513 4.73 -16.72 -10.94
N GLU A 514 3.96 -17.74 -10.60
CA GLU A 514 3.99 -18.40 -9.31
C GLU A 514 3.79 -19.92 -9.44
N LEU A 515 4.60 -20.70 -8.73
CA LEU A 515 4.44 -22.13 -8.52
C LEU A 515 4.32 -22.41 -7.02
N THR A 516 3.27 -23.12 -6.60
CA THR A 516 3.20 -23.63 -5.22
C THR A 516 4.30 -24.68 -4.98
N ASN A 517 5.22 -24.37 -4.07
CA ASN A 517 6.28 -25.27 -3.67
C ASN A 517 5.83 -26.21 -2.54
N ASN A 518 6.48 -27.36 -2.44
CA ASN A 518 6.31 -28.30 -1.34
C ASN A 518 7.45 -29.33 -1.35
N SER A 519 7.53 -30.14 -0.29
CA SER A 519 8.59 -31.13 -0.09
C SER A 519 8.67 -32.26 -1.13
N SER A 520 7.71 -32.39 -2.05
CA SER A 520 7.79 -33.37 -3.16
C SER A 520 8.48 -32.84 -4.41
N LEU A 521 8.70 -31.53 -4.51
CA LEU A 521 9.41 -30.90 -5.62
C LEU A 521 10.92 -30.79 -5.30
N PRO A 522 11.81 -30.68 -6.31
CA PRO A 522 13.26 -30.58 -6.05
C PRO A 522 13.71 -29.18 -5.59
N PHE A 523 12.80 -28.23 -5.40
CA PHE A 523 13.10 -26.84 -5.04
C PHE A 523 13.20 -26.62 -3.52
N ASN A 524 13.80 -27.59 -2.83
CA ASN A 524 13.99 -27.59 -1.37
C ASN A 524 15.48 -27.71 -0.97
N ASP A 525 16.36 -27.97 -1.93
CA ASP A 525 17.81 -28.01 -1.76
C ASP A 525 18.44 -26.67 -2.20
N PRO A 526 19.73 -26.41 -1.89
CA PRO A 526 20.41 -25.24 -2.40
C PRO A 526 20.58 -25.22 -3.93
N PHE A 527 20.53 -24.03 -4.52
CA PHE A 527 20.72 -23.77 -5.95
C PHE A 527 21.90 -22.82 -6.15
N PHE A 528 22.60 -22.97 -7.28
CA PHE A 528 23.64 -22.04 -7.74
C PHE A 528 23.16 -21.27 -8.96
N ILE A 529 23.70 -20.07 -9.15
CA ILE A 529 23.32 -19.13 -10.20
C ILE A 529 24.14 -19.39 -11.47
N ILE A 530 23.52 -19.20 -12.63
CA ILE A 530 24.12 -19.31 -13.96
C ILE A 530 23.73 -18.07 -14.79
N LEU A 531 24.73 -17.51 -15.49
CA LEU A 531 24.57 -16.34 -16.37
C LEU A 531 25.20 -16.66 -17.72
N ASN A 532 24.45 -16.55 -18.82
CA ASN A 532 24.99 -16.80 -20.17
C ASN A 532 24.23 -16.11 -21.29
N ILE A 533 24.84 -16.12 -22.48
CA ILE A 533 24.16 -15.91 -23.76
C ILE A 533 24.43 -17.12 -24.66
N ALA A 534 23.39 -17.91 -24.94
CA ALA A 534 23.44 -18.94 -25.97
C ALA A 534 23.22 -18.33 -27.37
N MET A 535 23.68 -19.01 -28.41
CA MET A 535 23.51 -18.63 -29.81
C MET A 535 22.72 -19.69 -30.57
N GLY A 536 21.57 -19.30 -31.11
CA GLY A 536 20.67 -20.19 -31.83
C GLY A 536 20.05 -21.26 -30.92
N GLY A 537 20.03 -22.52 -31.37
CA GLY A 537 19.38 -23.59 -30.62
C GLY A 537 17.87 -23.43 -30.53
N THR A 538 17.24 -24.11 -29.57
CA THR A 538 15.79 -24.17 -29.43
C THR A 538 15.12 -22.80 -29.28
N LEU A 539 15.59 -21.95 -28.35
CA LEU A 539 14.98 -20.64 -28.09
C LEU A 539 15.69 -19.47 -28.78
N GLY A 540 17.01 -19.54 -28.99
CA GLY A 540 17.71 -18.54 -29.80
C GLY A 540 17.29 -18.62 -31.28
N GLY A 541 16.98 -19.81 -31.79
CA GLY A 541 16.40 -19.98 -33.11
C GLY A 541 17.35 -19.58 -34.25
N THR A 542 16.86 -18.82 -35.23
CA THR A 542 17.67 -18.40 -36.38
C THR A 542 18.58 -17.25 -35.98
N ILE A 543 19.89 -17.42 -36.17
CA ILE A 543 20.88 -16.36 -35.96
C ILE A 543 20.92 -15.45 -37.18
N ASP A 544 20.92 -14.14 -36.98
CA ASP A 544 21.10 -13.18 -38.07
C ASP A 544 22.43 -13.45 -38.79
N SER A 545 22.37 -13.62 -40.12
CA SER A 545 23.54 -13.77 -40.97
C SER A 545 24.53 -12.60 -40.90
N GLY A 546 24.09 -11.43 -40.46
CA GLY A 546 24.90 -10.24 -40.22
C GLY A 546 25.43 -10.10 -38.79
N PHE A 547 25.17 -11.06 -37.90
CA PHE A 547 25.59 -10.98 -36.49
C PHE A 547 27.11 -10.83 -36.36
N THR A 548 27.55 -9.82 -35.59
CA THR A 548 28.96 -9.60 -35.27
C THR A 548 29.24 -9.89 -33.81
N GLU A 549 28.60 -9.15 -32.92
CA GLU A 549 28.66 -9.32 -31.47
C GLU A 549 27.47 -8.61 -30.84
N ASP A 550 27.08 -9.07 -29.65
CA ASP A 550 26.06 -8.43 -28.83
C ASP A 550 26.25 -8.83 -27.35
N THR A 551 25.80 -7.98 -26.44
CA THR A 551 26.21 -8.03 -25.03
C THR A 551 25.01 -8.03 -24.10
N MET A 552 25.09 -8.85 -23.05
CA MET A 552 24.28 -8.73 -21.83
C MET A 552 25.13 -7.99 -20.80
N GLU A 553 24.63 -6.87 -20.30
CA GLU A 553 25.29 -6.09 -19.24
C GLU A 553 24.54 -6.32 -17.93
N ILE A 554 25.26 -6.62 -16.85
CA ILE A 554 24.71 -6.88 -15.53
C ILE A 554 25.33 -5.90 -14.55
N ASP A 555 24.48 -5.14 -13.86
CA ASP A 555 24.86 -4.16 -12.83
C ASP A 555 25.20 -4.86 -11.52
N TYR A 556 24.34 -5.77 -11.06
CA TYR A 556 24.63 -6.56 -9.87
C TYR A 556 23.89 -7.89 -9.88
N VAL A 557 24.37 -8.80 -9.02
CA VAL A 557 23.62 -9.96 -8.52
C VAL A 557 23.54 -9.84 -7.01
N ARG A 558 22.33 -9.86 -6.44
CA ARG A 558 22.08 -9.79 -5.00
C ARG A 558 21.23 -10.96 -4.54
N VAL A 559 21.51 -11.46 -3.35
CA VAL A 559 20.79 -12.56 -2.73
C VAL A 559 20.41 -12.20 -1.30
N TYR A 560 19.14 -12.39 -0.97
CA TYR A 560 18.54 -12.09 0.33
C TYR A 560 17.93 -13.36 0.95
N GLN A 561 17.95 -13.46 2.29
CA GLN A 561 17.36 -14.54 3.08
C GLN A 561 16.81 -14.06 4.42
#